data_AF-A0A4S3MKN7-F1
#
_entry.id   AF-A0A4S3MKN7-F1
#
_cell.length_a   1.000
_cell.length_b   1.000
_cell.length_c   1.000
_cell.angle_alpha   90.00
_cell.angle_beta   90.00
_cell.angle_gamma   90.00
#
_symmetry.space_group_name_H-M   'P 1'
#
loop_
_entity.id
_entity.type
_entity.pdbx_description
1 polymer ?
#
loop_
_entity_poly.entity_id
_entity_poly.type
_entity_poly.pdbx_seq_one_letter_code
_entity_poly.pdbx_strand_id
1 'polypeptide(L)'
;MPAPAPTDAGPESLPLMGGYRAEADPCRRVGEDAFTNQFLDDSADLVACPAGMENMGVFVTETGAVQVAEAAGFVLFSVPRG
;
A
#
# COMPACT_ATOMS: atom_id res chain seq x y z
N MET A 1 26.05 2.80 24.14
CA MET A 1 24.73 3.47 24.11
C MET A 1 23.79 2.53 23.36
N PRO A 2 22.68 2.08 23.94
CA PRO A 2 21.68 1.34 23.16
C PRO A 2 21.12 2.30 22.10
N ALA A 3 21.20 1.91 20.83
CA ALA A 3 20.51 2.62 19.76
C ALA A 3 19.00 2.59 20.07
N PRO A 4 18.25 3.68 19.82
CA PRO A 4 16.80 3.59 19.89
C PRO A 4 16.38 2.48 18.93
N ALA A 5 15.67 1.46 19.44
CA ALA A 5 14.95 0.55 18.56
C ALA A 5 14.07 1.42 17.66
N PRO A 6 14.03 1.18 16.33
CA PRO A 6 13.11 1.89 15.48
C PRO A 6 11.73 1.69 16.11
N THR A 7 11.11 2.78 16.55
CA THR A 7 9.68 2.79 16.84
C THR A 7 9.04 2.14 15.63
N ASP A 8 8.11 1.22 15.86
CA ASP A 8 7.27 0.54 14.87
C ASP A 8 6.34 1.53 14.12
N ALA A 9 6.80 2.76 13.92
CA ALA A 9 6.27 3.68 12.95
C ALA A 9 6.74 3.14 11.60
N GLY A 10 5.80 2.62 10.80
CA GLY A 10 6.04 2.33 9.40
C GLY A 10 6.71 3.51 8.69
N PRO A 11 7.22 3.30 7.46
CA PRO A 11 8.01 4.31 6.77
C PRO A 11 7.28 5.65 6.71
N GLU A 12 8.02 6.75 6.95
CA GLU A 12 7.47 8.12 6.89
C GLU A 12 6.94 8.47 5.49
N SER A 13 7.44 7.79 4.45
CA SER A 13 7.00 7.92 3.06
C SER A 13 7.04 6.58 2.36
N LEU A 14 6.07 6.32 1.50
CA LEU A 14 6.03 5.15 0.63
C LEU A 14 6.56 5.51 -0.77
N PRO A 15 7.17 4.56 -1.50
CA PRO A 15 7.59 4.75 -2.90
C PRO A 15 6.37 4.76 -3.83
N LEU A 16 5.56 5.81 -3.75
CA LEU A 16 4.35 5.97 -4.57
C LEU A 16 4.76 6.30 -6.00
N MET A 17 4.40 5.44 -6.96
CA MET A 17 4.76 5.62 -8.36
C MET A 17 3.74 6.45 -9.13
N GLY A 18 2.50 5.96 -9.22
CA GLY A 18 1.42 6.58 -9.97
C GLY A 18 0.09 5.92 -9.65
N GLY A 19 -1.01 6.47 -10.18
CA GLY A 19 -2.34 5.89 -9.94
C GLY A 19 -2.43 4.43 -10.39
N TYR A 20 -3.18 3.63 -9.64
CA TYR A 20 -3.25 2.18 -9.84
C TYR A 20 -4.06 1.81 -11.08
N ARG A 21 -5.36 2.16 -11.11
CA ARG A 21 -6.26 1.88 -12.24
C ARG A 21 -6.20 2.95 -13.34
N ALA A 22 -5.98 4.20 -12.94
CA ALA A 22 -5.90 5.36 -13.83
C ALA A 22 -4.95 6.38 -13.23
N GLU A 23 -4.43 7.32 -14.03
CA GLU A 23 -3.51 8.37 -13.52
C GLU A 23 -4.15 9.24 -12.42
N ALA A 24 -5.46 9.45 -12.49
CA ALA A 24 -6.24 10.20 -11.51
C ALA A 24 -6.80 9.33 -10.37
N ASP A 25 -6.42 8.04 -10.31
CA ASP A 25 -6.90 7.15 -9.26
C ASP A 25 -6.32 7.57 -7.90
N PRO A 26 -7.17 7.70 -6.86
CA PRO A 26 -6.70 8.09 -5.54
C PRO A 26 -5.83 7.01 -4.89
N CYS A 27 -6.00 5.74 -5.28
CA CYS A 27 -5.10 4.66 -4.93
C CYS A 27 -3.88 4.65 -5.86
N ARG A 28 -2.69 4.60 -5.26
CA ARG A 28 -1.43 4.67 -6.00
C ARG A 28 -0.63 3.38 -5.86
N ARG A 29 0.01 2.95 -6.94
CA ARG A 29 0.95 1.83 -6.90
C ARG A 29 2.16 2.17 -6.04
N VAL A 30 2.55 1.20 -5.26
CA VAL A 30 3.69 1.26 -4.35
C VAL A 30 4.82 0.45 -4.96
N GLY A 31 5.97 1.07 -5.13
CA GLY A 31 7.20 0.41 -5.55
C GLY A 31 7.84 -0.42 -4.44
N GLU A 32 8.92 -1.09 -4.80
CA GLU A 32 9.74 -1.85 -3.86
C GLU A 32 10.63 -0.92 -3.03
N ASP A 33 10.61 -1.14 -1.71
CA ASP A 33 11.47 -0.51 -0.71
C ASP A 33 11.68 -1.50 0.46
N ALA A 34 12.58 -1.17 1.39
CA ALA A 34 12.88 -1.99 2.57
C ALA A 34 11.63 -2.39 3.37
N PHE A 35 10.61 -1.53 3.41
CA PHE A 35 9.33 -1.85 4.05
C PHE A 35 8.38 -2.64 3.14
N THR A 36 8.26 -2.26 1.87
CA THR A 36 7.20 -2.74 0.97
C THR A 36 7.55 -4.04 0.25
N ASN A 37 8.83 -4.39 0.15
CA ASN A 37 9.30 -5.60 -0.51
C ASN A 37 8.67 -6.88 0.06
N GLN A 38 8.42 -6.93 1.37
CA GLN A 38 7.77 -8.09 2.01
C GLN A 38 6.30 -8.29 1.60
N PHE A 39 5.66 -7.28 1.00
CA PHE A 39 4.27 -7.30 0.57
C PHE A 39 4.12 -7.34 -0.96
N LEU A 40 5.22 -7.13 -1.69
CA LEU A 40 5.23 -7.21 -3.15
C LEU A 40 5.27 -8.68 -3.55
N ASP A 41 4.37 -9.05 -4.45
CA ASP A 41 4.27 -10.40 -4.99
C ASP A 41 4.23 -10.33 -6.51
N ASP A 42 4.85 -11.28 -7.22
CA ASP A 42 4.77 -11.30 -8.68
C ASP A 42 3.32 -11.48 -9.16
N SER A 43 2.46 -12.11 -8.36
CA SER A 43 1.04 -12.33 -8.67
C SER A 43 0.12 -11.24 -8.13
N ALA A 44 0.63 -10.18 -7.47
CA ALA A 44 -0.20 -9.11 -6.91
C ALA A 44 0.44 -7.72 -7.00
N ASP A 45 -0.36 -6.71 -7.31
CA ASP A 45 0.07 -5.31 -7.24
C ASP A 45 -0.09 -4.77 -5.82
N LEU A 46 0.96 -4.12 -5.30
CA LEU A 46 0.87 -3.40 -4.04
C LEU A 46 0.36 -1.97 -4.26
N VAL A 47 -0.74 -1.64 -3.61
CA VAL A 47 -1.50 -0.40 -3.83
C VAL A 47 -1.70 0.32 -2.50
N ALA A 48 -1.29 1.58 -2.43
CA ALA A 48 -1.53 2.47 -1.29
C ALA A 48 -2.75 3.35 -1.57
N CYS A 49 -3.82 3.13 -0.82
CA CYS A 49 -5.01 3.96 -0.84
C CYS A 49 -5.02 4.90 0.39
N PRO A 50 -5.35 6.19 0.26
CA PRO A 50 -5.44 7.09 1.40
C PRO A 50 -6.42 6.57 2.45
N ALA A 51 -6.00 6.60 3.73
CA ALA A 51 -6.84 6.18 4.84
C ALA A 51 -8.10 7.07 4.91
N GLY A 52 -9.28 6.44 4.90
CA GLY A 52 -10.57 7.15 4.89
C GLY A 52 -11.17 7.42 3.51
N MET A 53 -10.66 6.77 2.45
CA MET A 53 -11.33 6.79 1.15
C MET A 53 -12.75 6.22 1.23
N GLU A 54 -13.73 7.01 0.79
CA GLU A 54 -15.08 6.50 0.54
C GLU A 54 -15.02 5.46 -0.60
N ASN A 55 -15.68 4.31 -0.40
CA ASN A 55 -15.69 3.15 -1.31
C ASN A 55 -14.53 2.15 -1.21
N MET A 56 -13.71 2.22 -0.16
CA MET A 56 -12.64 1.23 0.05
C MET A 56 -13.16 -0.22 0.12
N GLY A 57 -14.36 -0.43 0.68
CA GLY A 57 -15.01 -1.76 0.69
C GLY A 57 -15.43 -2.25 -0.71
N VAL A 58 -15.82 -1.33 -1.61
CA VAL A 58 -16.12 -1.66 -3.01
C VAL A 58 -14.83 -2.03 -3.72
N PHE A 59 -13.76 -1.25 -3.54
CA PHE A 59 -12.45 -1.56 -4.10
C PHE A 59 -11.99 -2.97 -3.73
N VAL A 60 -12.04 -3.32 -2.43
CA VAL A 60 -11.71 -4.65 -1.93
C VAL A 60 -12.57 -5.74 -2.58
N THR A 61 -13.88 -5.50 -2.71
CA THR A 61 -14.81 -6.48 -3.29
C THR A 61 -14.60 -6.67 -4.79
N GLU A 62 -14.35 -5.59 -5.54
CA GLU A 62 -14.17 -5.64 -7.00
C GLU A 62 -12.81 -6.21 -7.42
N THR A 63 -11.77 -5.92 -6.64
CA THR A 63 -10.39 -6.27 -7.00
C THR A 63 -9.86 -7.47 -6.23
N GLY A 64 -10.55 -7.90 -5.17
CA GLY A 64 -10.01 -8.89 -4.24
C GLY A 64 -8.85 -8.36 -3.40
N ALA A 65 -8.71 -7.03 -3.28
CA ALA A 65 -7.62 -6.42 -2.53
C ALA A 65 -7.61 -6.84 -1.05
N VAL A 66 -6.45 -7.22 -0.54
CA VAL A 66 -6.25 -7.60 0.86
C VAL A 66 -5.41 -6.54 1.55
N GLN A 67 -5.90 -5.97 2.65
CA GLN A 67 -5.10 -5.04 3.47
C GLN A 67 -3.92 -5.79 4.08
N VAL A 68 -2.71 -5.32 3.83
CA VAL A 68 -1.47 -5.95 4.31
C VAL A 68 -0.73 -5.09 5.34
N ALA A 69 -0.85 -3.77 5.26
CA ALA A 69 -0.22 -2.83 6.18
C ALA A 69 -0.88 -1.45 6.13
N GLU A 70 -0.54 -0.58 7.09
CA GLU A 70 -0.88 0.84 7.08
C GLU A 70 0.39 1.65 7.39
N ALA A 71 0.72 2.63 6.53
CA ALA A 71 1.93 3.45 6.68
C ALA A 71 1.77 4.80 5.98
N ALA A 72 2.47 5.83 6.46
CA ALA A 72 2.47 7.19 5.88
C ALA A 72 1.06 7.80 5.65
N GLY A 73 0.03 7.38 6.40
CA GLY A 73 -1.36 7.82 6.20
C GLY A 73 -2.10 7.12 5.05
N PHE A 74 -1.51 6.05 4.51
CA PHE A 74 -2.10 5.19 3.49
C PHE A 74 -2.32 3.78 4.03
N VAL A 75 -3.35 3.13 3.51
CA VAL A 75 -3.61 1.72 3.68
C VAL A 75 -3.03 0.98 2.48
N LEU A 76 -2.12 0.04 2.75
CA LEU A 76 -1.53 -0.81 1.73
C LEU A 76 -2.42 -2.03 1.50
N PHE A 77 -2.73 -2.27 0.24
CA PHE A 77 -3.53 -3.35 -0.27
C PHE A 77 -2.72 -4.17 -1.26
N SER A 78 -2.71 -5.48 -1.07
CA SER A 78 -2.24 -6.45 -2.06
C SER A 78 -3.39 -6.82 -2.98
N VAL A 79 -3.29 -6.47 -4.26
CA VAL A 79 -4.34 -6.70 -5.25
C VAL A 79 -3.92 -7.82 -6.20
N PRO A 80 -4.55 -9.00 -6.14
CA PRO A 80 -4.16 -10.12 -7.00
C PRO A 80 -4.39 -9.78 -8.49
N ARG A 81 -3.38 -10.05 -9.31
CA ARG A 81 -3.45 -9.93 -10.77
C ARG A 81 -4.03 -11.24 -11.31
N GLY A 82 -5.35 -11.29 -11.41
CA GLY A 82 -6.12 -12.43 -11.97
C GLY A 82 -6.08 -12.51 -13.48
#